data_AF-A0A4S3K6S1-F1
#
_entry.id   AF-A0A4S3K6S1-F1
#
_cell.length_a   1.000
_cell.length_b   1.000
_cell.length_c   1.000
_cell.angle_alpha   90.00
_cell.angle_beta   90.00
_cell.angle_gamma   90.00
#
_symmetry.space_group_name_H-M   'P 1'
#
loop_
_entity.id
_entity.type
_entity.pdbx_description
1 polymer ?
#
loop_
_entity_poly.entity_id
_entity_poly.type
_entity_poly.pdbx_seq_one_letter_code
_entity_poly.pdbx_strand_id
1 'polypeptide(L)'
;MADNSEKKKSPAKLPERPTSGRQKLMESALALAASTRSLATLGLREVARHAGLNPNTFYRHFKDFDDLGVAMLKELGTELRTGLRERRMRPAAKGFRLSDLSNPAEGLAQAQALARESVGLVLDFVKDHREAYIVGIRELHGTSPVMRKAMQQMLEDIAKDMTEDLLGVLKLPAVTPEEMIEVARVIVRQMVFFSMDYLDQPARQQEIKREAERFILLLFWGAIAARAPALLAQSGLKFPAI
;
A
#
# COMPACT_ATOMS: atom_id res chain seq x y z
N MET A 1 36.67 40.54 9.81
CA MET A 1 35.86 39.58 10.59
C MET A 1 34.41 39.88 10.25
N ALA A 2 33.85 39.15 9.28
CA ALA A 2 32.50 39.37 8.77
C ALA A 2 31.56 38.34 9.39
N ASP A 3 30.54 38.88 10.03
CA ASP A 3 29.35 38.22 10.57
C ASP A 3 28.60 37.47 9.46
N ASN A 4 28.35 36.17 9.64
CA ASN A 4 27.47 35.40 8.76
C ASN A 4 26.65 34.39 9.58
N SER A 5 25.74 34.91 10.41
CA SER A 5 24.66 34.11 10.97
C SER A 5 23.57 33.87 9.92
N GLU A 6 23.71 32.81 9.12
CA GLU A 6 22.63 32.33 8.25
C GLU A 6 21.48 31.76 9.10
N LYS A 7 20.43 32.56 9.29
CA LYS A 7 19.13 32.09 9.78
C LYS A 7 18.56 31.08 8.78
N LYS A 8 18.65 29.78 9.10
CA LYS A 8 17.86 28.71 8.46
C LYS A 8 16.37 29.07 8.55
N LYS A 9 15.78 29.46 7.42
CA LYS A 9 14.33 29.57 7.24
C LYS A 9 13.74 28.16 7.34
N SER A 10 12.93 27.92 8.37
CA SER A 10 12.06 26.74 8.45
C SER A 10 11.16 26.66 7.21
N PRO A 11 10.94 25.48 6.62
CA PRO A 11 10.06 25.35 5.47
C PRO A 11 8.63 25.73 5.88
N ALA A 12 8.03 26.66 5.13
CA ALA A 12 6.68 27.13 5.34
C ALA A 12 5.69 25.94 5.22
N LYS A 13 4.90 25.70 6.28
CA LYS A 13 3.72 24.85 6.23
C LYS A 13 2.81 25.37 5.10
N LEU A 14 2.49 24.51 4.13
CA LEU A 14 1.46 24.84 3.13
C LEU A 14 0.13 25.13 3.85
N PRO A 15 -0.68 26.09 3.36
CA PRO A 15 -1.95 26.44 3.97
C PRO A 15 -2.90 25.24 3.92
N GLU A 16 -3.38 24.80 5.08
CA GLU A 16 -4.40 23.75 5.22
C GLU A 16 -5.67 24.20 4.49
N ARG A 17 -6.07 23.45 3.46
CA ARG A 17 -7.37 23.67 2.79
C ARG A 17 -8.49 23.49 3.82
N PRO A 18 -9.57 24.28 3.79
CA PRO A 18 -10.68 24.09 4.71
C PRO A 18 -11.25 22.68 4.56
N THR A 19 -11.08 21.85 5.59
CA THR A 19 -11.57 20.46 5.64
C THR A 19 -13.08 20.46 5.46
N SER A 20 -13.56 19.93 4.33
CA SER A 20 -14.99 19.89 4.01
C SER A 20 -15.79 19.12 5.08
N GLY A 21 -17.08 19.40 5.23
CA GLY A 21 -17.95 18.66 6.16
C GLY A 21 -17.89 17.14 5.92
N ARG A 22 -17.78 16.74 4.65
CA ARG A 22 -17.56 15.35 4.23
C ARG A 22 -16.27 14.76 4.82
N GLN A 23 -15.16 15.49 4.72
CA GLN A 23 -13.85 15.05 5.20
C GLN A 23 -13.82 14.95 6.74
N LYS A 24 -14.41 15.94 7.44
CA LYS A 24 -14.52 15.92 8.91
C LYS A 24 -15.29 14.70 9.43
N LEU A 25 -16.35 14.30 8.72
CA LEU A 25 -17.12 13.10 9.06
C LEU A 25 -16.30 11.82 8.88
N MET A 26 -15.53 11.71 7.80
CA MET A 26 -14.64 10.56 7.55
C MET A 26 -13.55 10.44 8.62
N GLU A 27 -12.83 11.54 8.88
CA GLU A 27 -11.76 11.58 9.90
C GLU A 27 -12.30 11.23 11.29
N SER A 28 -13.49 11.74 11.64
CA SER A 28 -14.12 11.45 12.92
C SER A 28 -14.59 10.00 13.03
N ALA A 29 -15.20 9.45 11.98
CA ALA A 29 -15.60 8.05 11.95
C ALA A 29 -14.38 7.13 12.10
N LEU A 30 -13.27 7.48 11.45
CA LEU A 30 -12.03 6.73 11.53
C LEU A 30 -11.41 6.74 12.93
N ALA A 31 -11.31 7.92 13.56
CA ALA A 31 -10.77 8.06 14.91
C ALA A 31 -11.59 7.27 15.94
N LEU A 32 -12.93 7.29 15.82
CA LEU A 32 -13.82 6.54 16.70
C LEU A 32 -13.70 5.02 16.47
N ALA A 33 -13.65 4.57 15.22
CA ALA A 33 -13.51 3.15 14.90
C ALA A 33 -12.14 2.56 15.28
N ALA A 34 -11.07 3.35 15.19
CA ALA A 34 -9.75 2.87 15.57
C ALA A 34 -9.61 2.68 17.09
N SER A 35 -10.23 3.55 17.90
CA SER A 35 -10.05 3.60 19.35
C SER A 35 -10.92 2.60 20.13
N THR A 36 -12.15 2.34 19.69
CA THR A 36 -13.13 1.67 20.56
C THR A 36 -13.91 0.52 19.92
N ARG A 37 -14.27 0.52 18.62
CA ARG A 37 -15.19 -0.50 18.00
C ARG A 37 -15.10 -0.61 16.45
N SER A 38 -15.76 -1.59 15.83
CA SER A 38 -15.95 -1.63 14.34
C SER A 38 -16.86 -0.48 13.87
N LEU A 39 -16.67 -0.03 12.61
CA LEU A 39 -17.51 1.00 11.96
C LEU A 39 -19.00 0.69 12.06
N ALA A 40 -19.38 -0.60 12.01
CA ALA A 40 -20.77 -1.06 12.07
C ALA A 40 -21.49 -0.72 13.39
N THR A 41 -20.75 -0.35 14.44
CA THR A 41 -21.31 -0.06 15.77
C THR A 41 -21.33 1.43 16.11
N LEU A 42 -20.80 2.28 15.22
CA LEU A 42 -20.76 3.72 15.44
C LEU A 42 -22.15 4.34 15.31
N GLY A 43 -22.47 5.26 16.22
CA GLY A 43 -23.68 6.06 16.11
C GLY A 43 -23.48 7.26 15.19
N LEU A 44 -24.43 7.54 14.28
CA LEU A 44 -24.37 8.73 13.42
C LEU A 44 -24.21 10.03 14.22
N ARG A 45 -25.00 10.18 15.29
CA ARG A 45 -24.93 11.36 16.17
C ARG A 45 -23.59 11.47 16.88
N GLU A 46 -22.97 10.35 17.21
CA GLU A 46 -21.65 10.30 17.83
C GLU A 46 -20.58 10.83 16.88
N VAL A 47 -20.58 10.34 15.63
CA VAL A 47 -19.66 10.80 14.58
C VAL A 47 -19.86 12.29 14.28
N ALA A 48 -21.10 12.73 14.10
CA ALA A 48 -21.39 14.15 13.83
C ALA A 48 -20.93 15.06 14.98
N ARG A 49 -21.17 14.64 16.24
CA ARG A 49 -20.71 15.37 17.43
C ARG A 49 -19.18 15.43 17.49
N HIS A 50 -18.49 14.32 17.22
CA HIS A 50 -17.03 14.27 17.18
C HIS A 50 -16.47 15.18 16.06
N ALA A 51 -17.16 15.25 14.92
CA ALA A 51 -16.81 16.13 13.80
C ALA A 51 -17.12 17.63 14.04
N GLY A 52 -17.80 17.97 15.14
CA GLY A 52 -18.29 19.33 15.39
C GLY A 52 -19.37 19.77 14.39
N LEU A 53 -20.18 18.83 13.88
CA LEU A 53 -21.21 19.05 12.87
C LEU A 53 -22.60 18.72 13.40
N ASN A 54 -23.62 19.33 12.79
CA ASN A 54 -25.00 18.92 13.02
C ASN A 54 -25.22 17.48 12.48
N PRO A 55 -25.93 16.59 13.20
CA PRO A 55 -26.24 15.24 12.72
C PRO A 55 -26.84 15.20 11.30
N ASN A 56 -27.67 16.17 10.93
CA ASN A 56 -28.27 16.24 9.59
C ASN A 56 -27.24 16.48 8.48
N THR A 57 -26.05 17.00 8.81
CA THR A 57 -24.94 17.14 7.85
C THR A 57 -24.45 15.79 7.35
N PHE A 58 -24.60 14.70 8.13
CA PHE A 58 -24.25 13.35 7.68
C PHE A 58 -25.00 12.99 6.40
N TYR A 59 -26.32 13.12 6.41
CA TYR A 59 -27.18 12.75 5.28
C TYR A 59 -27.00 13.64 4.04
N ARG A 60 -26.34 14.79 4.18
CA ARG A 60 -25.94 15.62 3.02
C ARG A 60 -24.75 15.05 2.26
N HIS A 61 -23.98 14.16 2.88
CA HIS A 61 -22.75 13.62 2.33
C HIS A 61 -22.79 12.11 2.12
N PHE A 62 -23.49 11.38 2.99
CA PHE A 62 -23.56 9.92 2.98
C PHE A 62 -24.97 9.44 3.29
N LYS A 63 -25.43 8.41 2.59
CA LYS A 63 -26.74 7.80 2.86
C LYS A 63 -26.75 6.99 4.16
N ASP A 64 -25.64 6.31 4.46
CA ASP A 64 -25.46 5.37 5.56
C ASP A 64 -23.95 5.19 5.86
N PHE A 65 -23.62 4.35 6.85
CA PHE A 65 -22.23 4.07 7.22
C PHE A 65 -21.48 3.22 6.19
N ASP A 66 -22.17 2.40 5.40
CA ASP A 66 -21.54 1.64 4.32
C ASP A 66 -21.05 2.61 3.24
N ASP A 67 -21.87 3.60 2.85
CA ASP A 67 -21.49 4.64 1.89
C ASP A 67 -20.30 5.47 2.36
N LEU A 68 -20.30 5.86 3.65
CA LEU A 68 -19.17 6.53 4.27
C LEU A 68 -17.90 5.66 4.21
N GLY A 69 -18.00 4.39 4.60
CA GLY A 69 -16.87 3.47 4.61
C GLY A 69 -16.32 3.20 3.21
N VAL A 70 -17.19 3.01 2.22
CA VAL A 70 -16.79 2.83 0.81
C VAL A 70 -16.10 4.07 0.29
N ALA A 71 -16.59 5.27 0.62
CA ALA A 71 -15.98 6.51 0.22
C ALA A 71 -14.58 6.69 0.82
N MET A 72 -14.40 6.36 2.11
CA MET A 72 -13.09 6.37 2.78
C MET A 72 -12.12 5.38 2.14
N LEU A 73 -12.57 4.14 1.91
CA LEU A 73 -11.76 3.12 1.23
C LEU A 73 -11.32 3.63 -0.14
N LYS A 74 -12.22 4.19 -0.93
CA LYS A 74 -11.89 4.72 -2.26
C LYS A 74 -10.81 5.79 -2.21
N GLU A 75 -10.87 6.71 -1.25
CA GLU A 75 -9.86 7.78 -1.11
C GLU A 75 -8.51 7.22 -0.70
N LEU A 76 -8.47 6.40 0.36
CA LEU A 76 -7.24 5.77 0.84
C LEU A 76 -6.60 4.88 -0.23
N GLY A 77 -7.41 4.09 -0.93
CA GLY A 77 -6.95 3.25 -2.03
C GLY A 77 -6.41 4.08 -3.19
N THR A 78 -7.04 5.20 -3.52
CA THR A 78 -6.53 6.12 -4.56
C THR A 78 -5.20 6.74 -4.15
N GLU A 79 -5.09 7.17 -2.89
CA GLU A 79 -3.87 7.78 -2.35
C GLU A 79 -2.71 6.78 -2.34
N LEU A 80 -2.93 5.56 -1.84
CA LEU A 80 -1.95 4.48 -1.84
C LEU A 80 -1.50 4.15 -3.27
N ARG A 81 -2.43 3.91 -4.19
CA ARG A 81 -2.13 3.56 -5.58
C ARG A 81 -1.35 4.68 -6.28
N THR A 82 -1.74 5.93 -6.07
CA THR A 82 -1.02 7.10 -6.59
C THR A 82 0.39 7.18 -6.02
N GLY A 83 0.55 7.08 -4.70
CA GLY A 83 1.85 7.13 -4.04
C GLY A 83 2.78 6.01 -4.47
N LEU A 84 2.26 4.78 -4.60
CA LEU A 84 3.00 3.63 -5.13
C LEU A 84 3.41 3.85 -6.58
N ARG A 85 2.52 4.39 -7.43
CA ARG A 85 2.81 4.64 -8.85
C ARG A 85 3.83 5.76 -9.04
N GLU A 86 3.64 6.90 -8.39
CA GLU A 86 4.56 8.05 -8.48
C GLU A 86 5.98 7.69 -8.05
N ARG A 87 6.12 6.92 -6.96
CA ARG A 87 7.42 6.54 -6.44
C ARG A 87 8.05 5.40 -7.24
N ARG A 88 7.30 4.43 -7.76
CA ARG A 88 7.81 3.39 -8.69
C ARG A 88 8.19 3.94 -10.07
N MET A 89 7.56 5.03 -10.52
CA MET A 89 7.95 5.73 -11.75
C MET A 89 9.26 6.51 -11.61
N ARG A 90 9.76 6.80 -10.40
CA ARG A 90 11.06 7.46 -10.21
C ARG A 90 12.26 6.55 -10.54
N PRO A 91 12.29 5.27 -10.13
CA PRO A 91 13.21 4.28 -10.67
C PRO A 91 13.06 4.12 -12.20
N ALA A 92 11.83 4.15 -12.74
CA ALA A 92 11.61 4.08 -14.18
C ALA A 92 12.24 5.25 -14.95
N ALA A 93 12.22 6.47 -14.38
CA ALA A 93 12.89 7.65 -14.91
C ALA A 93 14.43 7.54 -14.89
N LYS A 94 15.01 6.63 -14.08
CA LYS A 94 16.45 6.31 -14.09
C LYS A 94 16.84 5.25 -15.14
N GLY A 95 15.97 4.96 -16.11
CA GLY A 95 16.28 4.06 -17.22
C GLY A 95 15.92 2.60 -16.94
N PHE A 96 14.85 2.36 -16.21
CA PHE A 96 14.47 1.00 -15.87
C PHE A 96 13.86 0.27 -17.07
N ARG A 97 14.69 -0.55 -17.71
CA ARG A 97 14.26 -1.52 -18.71
C ARG A 97 15.04 -2.81 -18.46
N LEU A 98 14.35 -3.91 -18.18
CA LEU A 98 14.93 -5.26 -18.30
C LEU A 98 15.32 -5.60 -19.77
N SER A 99 15.36 -4.63 -20.69
CA SER A 99 15.95 -4.86 -22.02
C SER A 99 17.45 -5.13 -21.98
N ASP A 100 18.12 -4.82 -20.86
CA ASP A 100 19.54 -5.14 -20.63
C ASP A 100 19.74 -6.47 -19.89
N LEU A 101 18.78 -7.40 -19.94
CA LEU A 101 18.87 -8.78 -19.39
C LEU A 101 19.89 -9.69 -20.11
N SER A 102 20.93 -9.13 -20.71
CA SER A 102 22.12 -9.91 -21.11
C SER A 102 22.85 -10.45 -19.86
N ASN A 103 22.62 -9.89 -18.68
CA ASN A 103 23.11 -10.40 -17.39
C ASN A 103 21.97 -10.73 -16.39
N PRO A 104 21.62 -12.01 -16.21
CA PRO A 104 20.60 -12.45 -15.23
C PRO A 104 20.86 -11.99 -13.78
N ALA A 105 22.13 -11.78 -13.39
CA ALA A 105 22.48 -11.35 -12.04
C ALA A 105 22.10 -9.88 -11.75
N GLU A 106 22.24 -9.01 -12.74
CA GLU A 106 21.88 -7.59 -12.61
C GLU A 106 20.36 -7.40 -12.54
N GLY A 107 19.61 -8.13 -13.38
CA GLY A 107 18.14 -8.12 -13.32
C GLY A 107 17.61 -8.58 -11.97
N LEU A 108 18.26 -9.56 -11.34
CA LEU A 108 17.90 -10.03 -10.00
C LEU A 108 18.18 -8.98 -8.92
N ALA A 109 19.38 -8.38 -8.91
CA ALA A 109 19.74 -7.35 -7.94
C ALA A 109 18.76 -6.15 -8.01
N GLN A 110 18.32 -5.81 -9.22
CA GLN A 110 17.32 -4.76 -9.44
C GLN A 110 15.93 -5.17 -8.95
N ALA A 111 15.48 -6.41 -9.21
CA ALA A 111 14.22 -6.93 -8.67
C ALA A 111 14.21 -6.92 -7.14
N GLN A 112 15.33 -7.23 -6.49
CA GLN A 112 15.50 -7.11 -5.05
C GLN A 112 15.42 -5.66 -4.56
N ALA A 113 16.06 -4.70 -5.27
CA ALA A 113 15.97 -3.29 -4.92
C ALA A 113 14.52 -2.77 -5.03
N LEU A 114 13.79 -3.16 -6.08
CA LEU A 114 12.38 -2.81 -6.22
C LEU A 114 11.51 -3.41 -5.12
N ALA A 115 11.71 -4.69 -4.77
CA ALA A 115 10.94 -5.34 -3.72
C ALA A 115 11.13 -4.61 -2.38
N ARG A 116 12.39 -4.30 -2.04
CA ARG A 116 12.74 -3.49 -0.86
C ARG A 116 12.08 -2.13 -0.86
N GLU A 117 12.19 -1.39 -1.96
CA GLU A 117 11.58 -0.07 -2.05
C GLU A 117 10.05 -0.17 -1.91
N SER A 118 9.42 -1.09 -2.64
CA SER A 118 7.97 -1.28 -2.62
C SER A 118 7.44 -1.67 -1.23
N VAL A 119 8.11 -2.60 -0.54
CA VAL A 119 7.79 -2.97 0.85
C VAL A 119 7.91 -1.75 1.77
N GLY A 120 9.01 -1.00 1.67
CA GLY A 120 9.20 0.22 2.44
C GLY A 120 8.07 1.23 2.23
N LEU A 121 7.67 1.47 0.98
CA LEU A 121 6.61 2.41 0.64
C LEU A 121 5.25 2.02 1.21
N VAL A 122 4.87 0.74 1.09
CA VAL A 122 3.61 0.26 1.68
C VAL A 122 3.67 0.42 3.20
N LEU A 123 4.75 -0.01 3.85
CA LEU A 123 4.86 0.03 5.31
C LEU A 123 4.95 1.46 5.88
N ASP A 124 5.53 2.40 5.14
CA ASP A 124 5.50 3.81 5.52
C ASP A 124 4.09 4.40 5.33
N PHE A 125 3.41 4.06 4.24
CA PHE A 125 2.01 4.47 4.03
C PHE A 125 1.08 3.96 5.13
N VAL A 126 1.15 2.67 5.50
CA VAL A 126 0.27 2.15 6.57
C VAL A 126 0.56 2.80 7.92
N LYS A 127 1.81 3.22 8.16
CA LYS A 127 2.20 3.95 9.37
C LYS A 127 1.59 5.35 9.41
N ASP A 128 1.62 6.06 8.29
CA ASP A 128 1.03 7.40 8.16
C ASP A 128 -0.51 7.37 8.21
N HIS A 129 -1.12 6.24 7.85
CA HIS A 129 -2.57 6.03 7.84
C HIS A 129 -3.01 4.90 8.79
N ARG A 130 -2.42 4.83 10.00
CA ARG A 130 -2.59 3.72 10.96
C ARG A 130 -4.06 3.39 11.27
N GLU A 131 -4.87 4.39 11.62
CA GLU A 131 -6.27 4.19 11.99
C GLU A 131 -7.08 3.61 10.82
N ALA A 132 -6.87 4.15 9.62
CA ALA A 132 -7.47 3.68 8.37
C ALA A 132 -7.13 2.22 8.10
N TYR A 133 -5.88 1.84 8.32
CA TYR A 133 -5.42 0.49 8.08
C TYR A 133 -6.06 -0.52 9.03
N ILE A 134 -6.05 -0.22 10.33
CA ILE A 134 -6.64 -1.08 11.37
C ILE A 134 -8.13 -1.28 11.12
N VAL A 135 -8.85 -0.22 10.78
CA VAL A 135 -10.28 -0.28 10.48
C VAL A 135 -10.52 -1.10 9.20
N GLY A 136 -9.77 -0.81 8.12
CA GLY A 136 -9.92 -1.52 6.85
C GLY A 136 -9.74 -3.03 6.98
N ILE A 137 -8.76 -3.48 7.77
CA ILE A 137 -8.51 -4.92 7.95
C ILE A 137 -9.59 -5.62 8.76
N ARG A 138 -10.17 -4.97 9.76
CA ARG A 138 -11.33 -5.53 10.48
C ARG A 138 -12.51 -5.72 9.53
N GLU A 139 -12.72 -4.78 8.62
CA GLU A 139 -13.84 -4.83 7.67
C GLU A 139 -13.62 -5.81 6.50
N LEU A 140 -12.40 -6.33 6.25
CA LEU A 140 -12.14 -7.40 5.27
C LEU A 140 -13.04 -8.63 5.50
N HIS A 141 -13.29 -8.95 6.77
CA HIS A 141 -14.16 -10.04 7.21
C HIS A 141 -15.30 -9.52 8.08
N GLY A 142 -15.57 -8.21 8.02
CA GLY A 142 -16.62 -7.54 8.78
C GLY A 142 -18.01 -7.97 8.33
N THR A 143 -19.06 -7.54 9.03
CA THR A 143 -20.44 -7.97 8.77
C THR A 143 -21.05 -7.34 7.52
N SER A 144 -20.59 -6.15 7.10
CA SER A 144 -21.11 -5.45 5.93
C SER A 144 -20.62 -6.08 4.61
N PRO A 145 -21.53 -6.65 3.78
CA PRO A 145 -21.15 -7.23 2.47
C PRO A 145 -20.66 -6.16 1.48
N VAL A 146 -21.17 -4.92 1.60
CA VAL A 146 -20.78 -3.80 0.74
C VAL A 146 -19.33 -3.41 1.02
N MET A 147 -18.96 -3.29 2.30
CA MET A 147 -17.58 -3.00 2.71
C MET A 147 -16.62 -4.12 2.31
N ARG A 148 -16.99 -5.39 2.56
CA ARG A 148 -16.17 -6.54 2.13
C ARG A 148 -15.90 -6.50 0.63
N LYS A 149 -16.93 -6.26 -0.20
CA LYS A 149 -16.78 -6.18 -1.66
C LYS A 149 -15.89 -5.00 -2.07
N ALA A 150 -16.06 -3.82 -1.46
CA ALA A 150 -15.25 -2.65 -1.77
C ALA A 150 -13.76 -2.88 -1.43
N MET A 151 -13.48 -3.50 -0.28
CA MET A 151 -12.12 -3.83 0.13
C MET A 151 -11.49 -4.91 -0.77
N GLN A 152 -12.24 -5.94 -1.14
CA GLN A 152 -11.79 -6.95 -2.10
C GLN A 152 -11.46 -6.32 -3.47
N GLN A 153 -12.31 -5.41 -3.95
CA GLN A 153 -12.05 -4.69 -5.20
C GLN A 153 -10.80 -3.82 -5.12
N MET A 154 -10.56 -3.15 -3.99
CA MET A 154 -9.34 -2.36 -3.80
C MET A 154 -8.08 -3.23 -3.87
N LEU A 155 -8.07 -4.39 -3.18
CA LEU A 155 -6.94 -5.31 -3.23
C LEU A 155 -6.71 -5.86 -4.64
N GLU A 156 -7.79 -6.16 -5.36
CA GLU A 156 -7.72 -6.60 -6.76
C GLU A 156 -7.17 -5.51 -7.68
N ASP A 157 -7.59 -4.26 -7.50
CA ASP A 157 -7.07 -3.12 -8.26
C ASP A 157 -5.57 -2.90 -8.00
N ILE A 158 -5.12 -3.03 -6.74
CA ILE A 158 -3.70 -2.92 -6.39
C ILE A 158 -2.89 -4.08 -7.03
N ALA A 159 -3.46 -5.30 -7.06
CA ALA A 159 -2.82 -6.44 -7.72
C ALA A 159 -2.70 -6.25 -9.24
N LYS A 160 -3.71 -5.64 -9.87
CA LYS A 160 -3.66 -5.28 -11.30
C LYS A 160 -2.62 -4.21 -11.58
N ASP A 161 -2.60 -3.13 -10.80
CA ASP A 161 -1.57 -2.09 -10.93
C ASP A 161 -0.16 -2.69 -10.78
N MET A 162 0.04 -3.56 -9.78
CA MET A 162 1.29 -4.27 -9.59
C MET A 162 1.65 -5.16 -10.79
N THR A 163 0.68 -5.87 -11.37
CA THR A 163 0.89 -6.72 -12.55
C THR A 163 1.30 -5.89 -13.77
N GLU A 164 0.60 -4.78 -14.03
CA GLU A 164 0.91 -3.86 -15.12
C GLU A 164 2.33 -3.29 -14.96
N ASP A 165 2.68 -2.87 -13.74
CA ASP A 165 4.01 -2.36 -13.45
C ASP A 165 5.08 -3.43 -13.66
N LEU A 166 4.87 -4.65 -13.15
CA LEU A 166 5.81 -5.76 -13.30
C LEU A 166 5.96 -6.20 -14.75
N LEU A 167 4.90 -6.25 -15.56
CA LEU A 167 5.00 -6.61 -16.98
C LEU A 167 5.65 -5.51 -17.82
N GLY A 168 5.38 -4.24 -17.50
CA GLY A 168 5.99 -3.10 -18.20
C GLY A 168 7.49 -2.97 -17.94
N VAL A 169 7.89 -3.35 -16.73
CA VAL A 169 9.26 -3.28 -16.23
C VAL A 169 10.04 -4.56 -16.50
N LEU A 170 9.51 -5.68 -15.98
CA LEU A 170 10.14 -6.97 -15.94
C LEU A 170 9.59 -7.71 -17.16
N LYS A 171 10.25 -7.53 -18.31
CA LYS A 171 10.02 -8.39 -19.47
C LYS A 171 10.56 -9.79 -19.13
N LEU A 172 9.84 -10.53 -18.29
CA LEU A 172 10.11 -11.92 -17.97
C LEU A 172 9.56 -12.76 -19.12
N PRO A 173 10.41 -13.26 -20.04
CA PRO A 173 9.94 -13.86 -21.29
C PRO A 173 9.16 -15.17 -21.08
N ALA A 174 9.08 -15.69 -19.84
CA ALA A 174 8.50 -16.99 -19.53
C ALA A 174 7.29 -16.95 -18.56
N VAL A 175 6.90 -15.77 -18.04
CA VAL A 175 5.75 -15.63 -17.12
C VAL A 175 4.61 -14.95 -17.86
N THR A 176 3.43 -15.58 -17.91
CA THR A 176 2.28 -14.96 -18.59
C THR A 176 1.60 -13.91 -17.71
N PRO A 177 0.83 -12.97 -18.29
CA PRO A 177 0.05 -12.00 -17.51
C PRO A 177 -0.90 -12.65 -16.50
N GLU A 178 -1.50 -13.79 -16.86
CA GLU A 178 -2.42 -14.56 -16.00
C GLU A 178 -1.72 -15.11 -14.76
N GLU A 179 -0.49 -15.58 -14.90
CA GLU A 179 0.31 -16.05 -13.76
C GLU A 179 0.80 -14.87 -12.91
N MET A 180 1.16 -13.76 -13.56
CA MET A 180 1.64 -12.58 -12.85
C MET A 180 0.55 -12.01 -11.94
N ILE A 181 -0.71 -11.96 -12.39
CA ILE A 181 -1.81 -11.50 -11.54
C ILE A 181 -2.09 -12.45 -10.37
N GLU A 182 -1.89 -13.76 -10.53
CA GLU A 182 -2.00 -14.72 -9.42
C GLU A 182 -0.93 -14.48 -8.36
N VAL A 183 0.32 -14.28 -8.77
CA VAL A 183 1.43 -13.94 -7.86
C VAL A 183 1.18 -12.58 -7.18
N ALA A 184 0.76 -11.57 -7.94
CA ALA A 184 0.47 -10.24 -7.41
C ALA A 184 -0.66 -10.28 -6.36
N ARG A 185 -1.74 -11.05 -6.60
CA ARG A 185 -2.84 -11.22 -5.63
C ARG A 185 -2.35 -11.80 -4.31
N VAL A 186 -1.45 -12.79 -4.36
CA VAL A 186 -0.87 -13.41 -3.16
C VAL A 186 0.03 -12.41 -2.42
N ILE A 187 0.86 -11.66 -3.14
CA ILE A 187 1.71 -10.61 -2.56
C ILE A 187 0.86 -9.54 -1.87
N VAL A 188 -0.11 -8.97 -2.58
CA VAL A 188 -0.98 -7.92 -2.04
C VAL A 188 -1.72 -8.41 -0.80
N ARG A 189 -2.27 -9.64 -0.85
CA ARG A 189 -2.93 -10.25 0.31
C ARG A 189 -1.98 -10.45 1.49
N GLN A 190 -0.76 -10.93 1.26
CA GLN A 190 0.20 -11.15 2.35
C GLN A 190 0.72 -9.84 2.94
N MET A 191 0.91 -8.82 2.10
CA MET A 191 1.29 -7.47 2.55
C MET A 191 0.27 -6.87 3.51
N VAL A 192 -1.01 -7.26 3.40
CA VAL A 192 -2.04 -6.88 4.38
C VAL A 192 -1.67 -7.32 5.79
N PHE A 193 -1.21 -8.56 5.93
CA PHE A 193 -0.84 -9.14 7.24
C PHE A 193 0.49 -8.59 7.74
N PHE A 194 1.51 -8.51 6.89
CA PHE A 194 2.81 -7.91 7.28
C PHE A 194 2.65 -6.47 7.77
N SER A 195 1.75 -5.71 7.16
CA SER A 195 1.48 -4.33 7.58
C SER A 195 0.82 -4.25 8.95
N MET A 196 -0.06 -5.19 9.31
CA MET A 196 -0.61 -5.26 10.67
C MET A 196 0.46 -5.59 11.69
N ASP A 197 1.25 -6.64 11.43
CA ASP A 197 2.35 -7.00 12.31
C ASP A 197 3.33 -5.84 12.49
N TYR A 198 3.59 -5.09 11.42
CA TYR A 198 4.46 -3.92 11.44
C TYR A 198 3.93 -2.78 12.32
N LEU A 199 2.61 -2.58 12.33
CA LEU A 199 1.93 -1.58 13.16
C LEU A 199 1.84 -2.02 14.64
N ASP A 200 1.68 -3.31 14.91
CA ASP A 200 1.48 -3.85 16.25
C ASP A 200 2.80 -4.21 16.96
N GLN A 201 3.88 -4.45 16.22
CA GLN A 201 5.16 -4.93 16.77
C GLN A 201 6.34 -3.98 16.44
N PRO A 202 6.41 -2.78 17.05
CA PRO A 202 7.49 -1.81 16.80
C PRO A 202 8.92 -2.39 16.92
N ALA A 203 9.13 -3.31 17.87
CA ALA A 203 10.43 -3.95 18.09
C ALA A 203 10.86 -4.88 16.94
N ARG A 204 9.91 -5.41 16.15
CA ARG A 204 10.16 -6.36 15.05
C ARG A 204 10.05 -5.72 13.66
N GLN A 205 9.91 -4.40 13.57
CA GLN A 205 9.72 -3.70 12.29
C GLN A 205 10.80 -4.02 11.23
N GLN A 206 12.07 -4.12 11.64
CA GLN A 206 13.17 -4.45 10.72
C GLN A 206 13.18 -5.94 10.32
N GLU A 207 12.65 -6.82 11.16
CA GLU A 207 12.48 -8.22 10.84
C GLU A 207 11.33 -8.40 9.85
N ILE A 208 10.18 -7.79 10.12
CA ILE A 208 8.99 -7.83 9.26
C ILE A 208 9.28 -7.26 7.87
N LYS A 209 10.05 -6.17 7.77
CA LYS A 209 10.53 -5.63 6.49
C LYS A 209 11.32 -6.69 5.69
N ARG A 210 12.27 -7.37 6.35
CA ARG A 210 13.07 -8.43 5.72
C ARG A 210 12.24 -9.66 5.36
N GLU A 211 11.28 -10.05 6.19
CA GLU A 211 10.35 -11.15 5.89
C GLU A 211 9.48 -10.85 4.67
N ALA A 212 8.92 -9.63 4.57
CA ALA A 212 8.13 -9.19 3.43
C ALA A 212 8.97 -9.13 2.14
N GLU A 213 10.19 -8.58 2.20
CA GLU A 213 11.14 -8.59 1.08
C GLU A 213 11.44 -10.02 0.62
N ARG A 214 11.78 -10.90 1.58
CA ARG A 214 12.10 -12.31 1.30
C ARG A 214 10.91 -13.06 0.72
N PHE A 215 9.71 -12.84 1.23
CA PHE A 215 8.48 -13.45 0.74
C PHE A 215 8.23 -13.13 -0.74
N ILE A 216 8.30 -11.83 -1.09
CA ILE A 216 8.13 -11.38 -2.47
C ILE A 216 9.18 -12.01 -3.39
N LEU A 217 10.45 -12.01 -2.96
CA LEU A 217 11.53 -12.60 -3.74
C LEU A 217 11.36 -14.11 -3.92
N LEU A 218 10.95 -14.84 -2.90
CA LEU A 218 10.69 -16.29 -3.01
C LEU A 218 9.59 -16.60 -4.02
N LEU A 219 8.52 -15.79 -4.06
CA LEU A 219 7.46 -15.97 -5.05
C LEU A 219 7.94 -15.72 -6.48
N PHE A 220 8.70 -14.64 -6.71
CA PHE A 220 9.29 -14.39 -8.03
C PHE A 220 10.29 -15.48 -8.43
N TRP A 221 11.12 -15.93 -7.50
CA TRP A 221 12.05 -17.03 -7.73
C TRP A 221 11.34 -18.34 -8.07
N GLY A 222 10.27 -18.66 -7.34
CA GLY A 222 9.44 -19.83 -7.61
C GLY A 222 8.81 -19.77 -9.00
N ALA A 223 8.27 -18.61 -9.39
CA ALA A 223 7.70 -18.40 -10.73
C ALA A 223 8.76 -18.57 -11.84
N ILE A 224 9.95 -17.99 -11.67
CA ILE A 224 11.06 -18.15 -12.62
C ILE A 224 11.54 -19.60 -12.67
N ALA A 225 11.70 -20.27 -11.53
CA ALA A 225 12.15 -21.66 -11.46
C ALA A 225 11.16 -22.61 -12.17
N ALA A 226 9.85 -22.38 -12.01
CA ALA A 226 8.81 -23.19 -12.63
C ALA A 226 8.78 -23.03 -14.16
N ARG A 227 9.07 -21.83 -14.68
CA ARG A 227 8.90 -21.51 -16.12
C ARG A 227 10.20 -21.50 -16.92
N ALA A 228 11.31 -21.17 -16.29
CA ALA A 228 12.63 -21.06 -16.91
C ALA A 228 13.73 -21.59 -15.98
N PRO A 229 13.69 -22.88 -15.59
CA PRO A 229 14.69 -23.47 -14.69
C PRO A 229 16.12 -23.34 -15.25
N ALA A 230 16.27 -23.34 -16.57
CA ALA A 230 17.53 -23.13 -17.27
C ALA A 230 18.14 -21.74 -17.00
N LEU A 231 17.34 -20.69 -16.80
CA LEU A 231 17.85 -19.37 -16.45
C LEU A 231 18.55 -19.39 -15.09
N LEU A 232 18.02 -20.13 -14.12
CA LEU A 232 18.65 -20.26 -12.80
C LEU A 232 19.89 -21.17 -12.85
N ALA A 233 19.83 -22.26 -13.61
CA ALA A 233 20.91 -23.22 -13.73
C ALA A 233 22.13 -22.66 -14.51
N GLN A 234 21.91 -21.93 -15.60
CA GLN A 234 22.98 -21.43 -16.48
C GLN A 234 23.66 -20.18 -15.94
N SER A 235 22.96 -19.38 -15.14
CA SER A 235 23.48 -18.11 -14.60
C SER A 235 24.26 -18.26 -13.30
N GLY A 236 24.23 -19.44 -12.66
CA GLY A 236 24.78 -19.62 -11.32
C GLY A 236 24.11 -18.76 -10.24
N LEU A 237 22.92 -18.21 -10.54
CA LEU A 237 22.16 -17.36 -9.63
C LEU A 237 21.81 -18.11 -8.35
N LYS A 238 22.08 -17.49 -7.20
CA LYS A 238 21.66 -17.96 -5.89
C LYS A 238 20.60 -17.05 -5.31
N PHE A 239 19.71 -17.62 -4.51
CA PHE A 239 18.74 -16.82 -3.76
C PHE A 239 19.50 -15.80 -2.89
N PRO A 240 19.11 -14.50 -2.91
CA PRO A 240 19.86 -13.47 -2.23
C PRO A 240 19.94 -13.71 -0.72
N ALA A 241 21.08 -13.35 -0.12
CA ALA A 241 21.20 -13.24 1.32
C ALA A 241 20.48 -11.96 1.76
N ILE A 242 19.49 -12.10 2.65
CA ILE A 242 18.62 -11.03 3.15
C ILE A 242 18.77 -10.97 4.67
#